data_AF-A0A951W4X7-F1
#
_entry.id   AF-A0A951W4X7-F1
#
_cell.length_a   1.000
_cell.length_b   1.000
_cell.length_c   1.000
_cell.angle_alpha   90.00
_cell.angle_beta   90.00
_cell.angle_gamma   90.00
#
_symmetry.space_group_name_H-M   'P 1'
#
loop_
_entity.id
_entity.type
_entity.pdbx_description
1 polymer ?
#
loop_
_entity_poly.entity_id
_entity_poly.type
_entity_poly.pdbx_seq_one_letter_code
_entity_poly.pdbx_strand_id
1 'polypeptide(L)' 'MNTSALIMMITTEVIVTTVTIYFFIRVLRTPPKSEPDSYSENDEVER' A
#
# COMPACT_ATOMS: atom_id res chain seq x y z
N MET A 1 -36.90 -6.80 3.46
CA MET A 1 -35.59 -6.12 3.28
C MET A 1 -35.58 -5.52 1.89
N ASN A 2 -35.16 -4.26 1.75
CA ASN A 2 -35.23 -3.56 0.46
C ASN A 2 -34.02 -3.98 -0.41
N THR A 3 -34.27 -4.58 -1.57
CA THR A 3 -33.22 -5.12 -2.45
C THR A 3 -32.18 -4.07 -2.82
N SER A 4 -32.60 -2.81 -3.02
CA SER A 4 -31.71 -1.68 -3.31
C SER A 4 -30.73 -1.39 -2.18
N ALA A 5 -31.15 -1.55 -0.91
CA ALA A 5 -30.28 -1.35 0.24
C ALA A 5 -29.22 -2.46 0.33
N LEU A 6 -29.61 -3.71 0.05
CA LEU A 6 -28.69 -4.85 0.02
C LEU A 6 -27.62 -4.69 -1.06
N ILE A 7 -28.01 -4.27 -2.26
CA ILE A 7 -27.09 -4.02 -3.37
C ILE A 7 -26.07 -2.93 -2.97
N MET A 8 -26.53 -1.80 -2.43
CA MET A 8 -25.63 -0.72 -2.00
C MET A 8 -24.61 -1.16 -0.94
N MET A 9 -25.05 -1.96 0.04
CA MET A 9 -24.14 -2.48 1.08
C MET A 9 -23.06 -3.38 0.46
N ILE A 10 -23.45 -4.38 -0.33
CA ILE A 10 -22.51 -5.32 -0.95
C ILE A 10 -21.57 -4.60 -1.92
N THR A 11 -22.07 -3.67 -2.73
CA THR A 11 -21.23 -2.88 -3.65
C THR A 11 -20.17 -2.09 -2.89
N THR A 12 -20.55 -1.46 -1.77
CA THR A 12 -19.60 -0.69 -0.96
C THR A 12 -18.51 -1.59 -0.37
N GLU A 13 -18.90 -2.73 0.20
CA GLU A 13 -17.96 -3.71 0.76
C GLU A 13 -16.97 -4.24 -0.30
N VAL A 14 -17.46 -4.57 -1.50
CA VAL A 14 -16.62 -5.05 -2.60
C VAL A 14 -15.62 -3.99 -3.04
N ILE A 15 -16.04 -2.72 -3.15
CA ILE A 15 -15.15 -1.61 -3.53
C ILE A 15 -14.04 -1.43 -2.50
N VAL A 16 -14.39 -1.32 -1.21
CA VAL A 16 -13.40 -1.13 -0.14
C VAL A 16 -12.43 -2.31 -0.08
N THR A 17 -12.94 -3.53 -0.19
CA THR A 17 -12.13 -4.75 -0.20
C THR A 17 -11.15 -4.76 -1.38
N THR A 18 -11.64 -4.42 -2.58
CA THR A 18 -10.80 -4.38 -3.80
C THR A 18 -9.70 -3.34 -3.70
N VAL A 19 -10.01 -2.14 -3.23
CA VAL A 19 -9.02 -1.06 -3.04
C VAL A 19 -7.97 -1.48 -2.01
N THR A 20 -8.39 -2.10 -0.90
CA THR A 20 -7.49 -2.58 0.15
C THR A 20 -6.52 -3.64 -0.39
N ILE A 21 -7.04 -4.65 -1.10
CA ILE A 21 -6.23 -5.70 -1.73
C ILE A 21 -5.24 -5.08 -2.73
N TYR A 22 -5.69 -4.12 -3.55
CA TYR A 22 -4.83 -3.44 -4.52
C TYR A 22 -3.63 -2.76 -3.83
N PHE A 23 -3.86 -1.99 -2.78
CA PHE A 23 -2.77 -1.32 -2.07
C PHE A 23 -1.85 -2.31 -1.34
N PHE A 24 -2.37 -3.39 -0.78
CA PHE A 24 -1.55 -4.41 -0.13
C PHE A 24 -0.63 -5.09 -1.16
N ILE A 25 -1.18 -5.49 -2.30
CA ILE A 25 -0.39 -6.05 -3.41
C ILE A 25 0.65 -5.03 -3.87
N ARG A 26 0.27 -3.77 -4.02
CA ARG A 26 1.18 -2.70 -4.43
C ARG A 26 2.32 -2.55 -3.43
N VAL A 27 2.04 -2.48 -2.13
CA VAL A 27 3.07 -2.32 -1.09
C VAL A 27 4.01 -3.53 -1.07
N LEU A 28 3.47 -4.75 -1.10
CA LEU A 28 4.27 -5.98 -1.03
C LEU A 28 5.13 -6.22 -2.26
N ARG A 29 4.74 -5.68 -3.43
CA ARG A 29 5.43 -5.91 -4.71
C ARG A 29 6.20 -4.69 -5.21
N THR A 30 6.06 -3.54 -4.58
CA THR A 30 6.84 -2.35 -4.95
C THR A 30 8.29 -2.65 -4.58
N PRO A 31 9.22 -2.68 -5.56
CA PRO A 31 10.62 -2.89 -5.26
C PRO A 31 11.10 -1.76 -4.34
N PRO A 32 11.99 -2.04 -3.38
CA PRO A 32 12.59 -1.00 -2.58
C PRO A 32 13.22 0.02 -3.53
N LYS A 33 12.87 1.30 -3.33
CA LYS A 33 13.50 2.38 -4.08
C LYS A 33 14.99 2.29 -3.79
N SER A 34 15.83 2.40 -4.83
CA SER A 34 17.26 2.60 -4.63
C SER A 34 17.41 3.94 -3.90
N GLU A 35 17.54 3.88 -2.59
CA GLU A 35 17.82 5.05 -1.77
C GLU A 35 19.32 5.34 -1.91
N PRO A 36 19.72 6.60 -2.12
CA PRO A 36 21.12 6.97 -1.90
C PRO A 36 21.46 6.65 -0.44
N ASP A 37 22.62 6.05 -0.22
CA ASP A 37 23.05 5.62 1.12
C ASP A 37 22.99 6.80 2.09
N SER A 38 22.09 6.70 3.07
CA SER A 38 21.86 7.74 4.08
C SER A 38 23.03 7.89 5.05
N TYR A 39 24.00 6.97 5.02
CA TYR A 39 25.22 7.01 5.84
C TYR A 39 26.48 7.38 5.05
N SER A 40 26.36 7.68 3.76
CA SER A 40 27.51 8.06 2.91
C SER A 40 28.30 9.28 3.41
N GLU A 41 27.66 10.18 4.18
CA GLU A 41 28.33 11.33 4.82
C GLU A 41 29.07 10.98 6.13
N ASN A 42 28.89 9.75 6.62
CA ASN A 42 29.39 9.27 7.91
C ASN A 42 30.29 8.02 7.78
N ASP A 43 30.56 7.58 6.55
CA ASP A 43 31.51 6.54 6.22
C ASP A 43 32.94 7.11 6.32
N GLU A 44 33.57 6.89 7.48
CA GLU A 44 35.01 7.06 7.75
C GLU A 44 35.57 8.49 7.72
N VAL A 45 35.49 9.18 8.86
CA VAL A 45 36.58 10.06 9.31
C VAL A 45 37.64 9.16 9.94
N GLU A 46 38.55 8.63 9.11
CA GLU A 46 39.75 7.95 9.59
C GLU A 46 40.54 8.95 10.46
N ARG A 47 40.78 8.60 11.73
CA ARG A 47 41.35 9.51 12.74
C ARG A 47 42.87 9.42 12.82
#